data_AF-A0A136LPW8-F1
#
_entry.id   AF-A0A136LPW8-F1
#
_cell.length_a   1.000
_cell.length_b   1.000
_cell.length_c   1.000
_cell.angle_alpha   90.00
_cell.angle_beta   90.00
_cell.angle_gamma   90.00
#
_symmetry.space_group_name_H-M   'P 1'
#
loop_
_entity.id
_entity.type
_entity.pdbx_description
1 polymer ?
#
loop_
_entity_poly.entity_id
_entity_poly.type
_entity_poly.pdbx_seq_one_letter_code
_entity_poly.pdbx_strand_id
1 'polypeptide(L)'
;MVLPCVTMRKAVYIALIALSGFAAFGQDAEVPLKPDAEFDFKLDYSFKERMLNEKPDYQAADPDKKLTSTGPLPYLKTELRLLKLATGEVRVKVINHKGTTVINRKANTDSAIKIDWGFSDDVKDQVVSHSYTILLLNDDKQILSKIILQAEADGTFLVNGQKRGRL
;
A
#
# COMPACT_ATOMS: atom_id res chain seq x y z
N MET A 1 -65.17 -43.36 47.42
CA MET A 1 -65.48 -44.20 46.25
C MET A 1 -65.87 -43.25 45.12
N VAL A 2 -65.28 -43.39 43.92
CA VAL A 2 -65.60 -42.69 42.64
C VAL A 2 -65.23 -41.19 42.52
N LEU A 3 -64.53 -40.84 41.42
CA LEU A 3 -64.17 -39.49 40.93
C LEU A 3 -65.33 -38.80 40.19
N PRO A 4 -65.29 -37.46 39.97
CA PRO A 4 -64.81 -36.87 38.69
C PRO A 4 -64.07 -35.52 38.93
N CYS A 5 -63.49 -34.74 38.00
CA CYS A 5 -63.04 -34.82 36.60
C CYS A 5 -62.68 -33.35 36.22
N VAL A 6 -61.51 -33.14 35.60
CA VAL A 6 -61.16 -32.08 34.61
C VAL A 6 -61.76 -30.65 34.73
N THR A 7 -60.89 -29.64 34.93
CA THR A 7 -60.84 -28.25 34.33
C THR A 7 -60.09 -27.26 35.24
N MET A 8 -59.45 -26.15 34.82
CA MET A 8 -58.73 -25.81 33.56
C MET A 8 -57.87 -24.54 33.78
N ARG A 9 -56.96 -24.20 32.83
CA ARG A 9 -56.38 -22.85 32.54
C ARG A 9 -55.51 -22.13 33.59
N LYS A 10 -54.19 -22.09 33.30
CA LYS A 10 -53.33 -20.89 32.98
C LYS A 10 -51.88 -21.39 32.87
N ALA A 11 -51.20 -21.28 31.71
CA ALA A 11 -50.36 -20.13 31.33
C ALA A 11 -49.43 -19.69 32.47
N VAL A 12 -48.10 -19.66 32.35
CA VAL A 12 -47.30 -18.94 31.33
C VAL A 12 -46.04 -19.71 30.90
N TYR A 13 -45.51 -19.38 29.71
CA TYR A 13 -44.42 -20.08 29.03
C TYR A 13 -43.00 -19.84 29.60
N ILE A 14 -42.15 -20.83 29.30
CA ILE A 14 -40.71 -20.90 29.50
C ILE A 14 -39.98 -19.65 28.96
N ALA A 15 -39.28 -18.93 29.84
CA ALA A 15 -38.34 -17.87 29.46
C ALA A 15 -36.90 -18.42 29.36
N LEU A 16 -36.62 -19.19 28.29
CA LEU A 16 -35.26 -19.64 27.98
C LEU A 16 -34.60 -18.54 27.14
N ILE A 17 -33.95 -17.59 27.82
CA ILE A 17 -33.20 -16.52 27.15
C ILE A 17 -32.00 -17.16 26.46
N ALA A 18 -32.15 -17.39 25.15
CA ALA A 18 -31.04 -17.73 24.28
C ALA A 18 -30.08 -16.55 24.25
N LEU A 19 -29.08 -16.58 25.13
CA LEU A 19 -27.96 -15.64 25.12
C LEU A 19 -27.03 -15.99 23.95
N SER A 20 -27.52 -15.81 22.73
CA SER A 20 -26.73 -15.87 21.50
C SER A 20 -25.80 -14.66 21.47
N GLY A 21 -24.76 -14.71 22.30
CA GLY A 21 -23.66 -13.76 22.29
C GLY A 21 -23.08 -13.72 20.89
N PHE A 22 -23.29 -12.60 20.20
CA PHE A 22 -22.86 -12.40 18.84
C PHE A 22 -21.33 -12.26 18.85
N ALA A 23 -20.63 -13.40 18.80
CA ALA A 23 -19.19 -13.48 18.71
C ALA A 23 -18.75 -13.04 17.32
N ALA A 24 -18.79 -11.73 17.08
CA ALA A 24 -18.11 -11.08 15.99
C ALA A 24 -16.60 -11.19 16.23
N PHE A 25 -16.06 -12.37 15.95
CA PHE A 25 -14.63 -12.55 15.76
C PHE A 25 -14.22 -11.66 14.58
N GLY A 26 -13.69 -10.49 14.91
CA GLY A 26 -12.90 -9.70 13.97
C GLY A 26 -11.68 -10.54 13.58
N GLN A 27 -11.82 -11.32 12.52
CA GLN A 27 -10.67 -11.87 11.84
C GLN A 27 -9.92 -10.67 11.26
N ASP A 28 -8.71 -10.42 11.74
CA ASP A 28 -7.71 -9.63 11.03
C ASP A 28 -7.36 -10.39 9.75
N ALA A 29 -8.26 -10.33 8.77
CA ALA A 29 -8.10 -10.90 7.47
C ALA A 29 -6.91 -10.20 6.81
N GLU A 30 -5.80 -10.93 6.65
CA GLU A 30 -4.61 -10.37 6.04
C GLU A 30 -4.98 -9.85 4.64
N VAL A 31 -4.90 -8.53 4.47
CA VAL A 31 -5.33 -7.85 3.25
C VAL A 31 -4.66 -8.53 2.03
N PRO A 32 -5.44 -9.07 1.08
CA PRO A 32 -4.89 -9.88 0.01
C PRO A 32 -4.02 -9.07 -0.94
N LEU A 33 -2.98 -9.71 -1.48
CA LEU A 33 -2.18 -9.16 -2.56
C LEU A 33 -3.01 -9.17 -3.85
N LYS A 34 -3.02 -8.06 -4.59
CA LYS A 34 -3.70 -8.02 -5.89
C LYS A 34 -2.98 -8.93 -6.89
N PRO A 35 -3.68 -9.75 -7.69
CA PRO A 35 -3.02 -10.65 -8.64
C PRO A 35 -2.25 -9.90 -9.74
N ASP A 36 -1.08 -10.42 -10.10
CA ASP A 36 -0.20 -9.86 -11.13
C ASP A 36 -0.83 -9.83 -12.55
N ALA A 37 -1.96 -10.49 -12.76
CA ALA A 37 -2.74 -10.44 -14.00
C ALA A 37 -3.75 -9.27 -14.05
N GLU A 38 -3.90 -8.52 -12.95
CA GLU A 38 -4.82 -7.38 -12.83
C GLU A 38 -4.13 -6.01 -12.93
N PHE A 39 -2.79 -5.99 -13.02
CA PHE A 39 -2.01 -4.77 -13.19
C PHE A 39 -0.78 -5.01 -14.09
N ASP A 40 -0.35 -3.96 -14.79
CA ASP A 40 0.93 -3.90 -15.50
C ASP A 40 1.94 -3.08 -14.66
N PHE A 41 3.21 -3.46 -14.69
CA PHE A 41 4.27 -2.82 -13.93
C PHE A 41 5.49 -2.54 -14.82
N LYS A 42 5.95 -1.29 -14.81
CA LYS A 42 7.14 -0.82 -15.52
C LYS A 42 8.11 -0.15 -14.58
N LEU A 43 9.38 -0.48 -14.78
CA LEU A 43 10.54 0.02 -14.05
C LEU A 43 11.31 0.94 -15.02
N ASP A 44 11.18 2.25 -14.82
CA ASP A 44 11.72 3.27 -15.71
C ASP A 44 13.00 3.87 -15.10
N TYR A 45 14.13 3.71 -15.79
CA TYR A 45 15.37 4.37 -15.44
C TYR A 45 15.54 5.64 -16.27
N SER A 46 15.92 6.71 -15.59
CA SER A 46 16.32 7.97 -16.22
C SER A 46 17.64 8.41 -15.61
N PHE A 47 18.49 9.09 -16.38
CA PHE A 47 19.68 9.72 -15.84
C PHE A 47 19.35 11.16 -15.48
N LYS A 48 19.63 11.58 -14.24
CA LYS A 48 19.47 12.96 -13.78
C LYS A 48 20.74 13.44 -13.10
N GLU A 49 21.08 14.70 -13.29
CA GLU A 49 22.11 15.36 -12.48
C GLU A 49 21.55 15.67 -11.09
N ARG A 50 22.36 15.47 -10.05
CA ARG A 50 22.00 15.89 -8.69
C ARG A 50 22.31 17.39 -8.59
N MET A 51 21.26 18.21 -8.65
CA MET A 51 21.38 19.63 -8.32
C MET A 51 21.77 19.76 -6.85
N LEU A 52 22.99 20.21 -6.59
CA LEU A 52 23.37 20.67 -5.26
C LEU A 52 22.52 21.90 -4.94
N ASN A 53 21.90 21.91 -3.75
CA ASN A 53 21.29 23.14 -3.25
C ASN A 53 22.38 24.22 -3.16
N GLU A 54 22.11 25.41 -3.71
CA GLU A 54 23.09 26.50 -3.96
C GLU A 54 23.68 27.15 -2.69
N LYS A 55 23.46 26.56 -1.52
CA LYS A 55 23.96 27.06 -0.22
C LYS A 55 24.52 25.90 0.59
N PRO A 56 25.80 25.51 0.39
CA PRO A 56 26.53 24.84 1.45
C PRO A 56 26.62 25.77 2.66
N ASP A 57 26.29 25.28 3.86
CA ASP A 57 26.54 25.99 5.14
C ASP A 57 28.04 26.21 5.41
N TYR A 58 28.90 25.51 4.64
CA TYR A 58 30.32 25.73 4.61
C TYR A 58 30.69 26.73 3.53
N GLN A 59 31.25 27.87 3.94
CA GLN A 59 32.08 28.69 3.06
C GLN A 59 33.26 27.82 2.61
N ALA A 60 33.29 27.44 1.33
CA ALA A 60 34.46 26.80 0.75
C ALA A 60 35.66 27.75 0.90
N ALA A 61 36.80 27.23 1.35
CA ALA A 61 38.02 28.02 1.58
C ALA A 61 38.66 28.60 0.30
N ASP A 62 38.00 28.43 -0.85
CA ASP A 62 38.51 28.77 -2.17
C ASP A 62 37.30 29.07 -3.11
N PRO A 63 37.02 30.34 -3.45
CA PRO A 63 35.78 30.75 -4.12
C PRO A 63 35.70 30.30 -5.59
N ASP A 64 36.83 29.97 -6.23
CA ASP A 64 36.88 29.54 -7.63
C ASP A 64 36.64 28.03 -7.80
N LYS A 65 36.57 27.27 -6.69
CA LYS A 65 36.33 25.83 -6.70
C LYS A 65 34.84 25.54 -6.96
N LYS A 66 34.45 25.59 -8.23
CA LYS A 66 33.14 25.10 -8.71
C LYS A 66 32.89 23.72 -8.10
N LEU A 67 31.81 23.60 -7.33
CA LEU A 67 31.28 22.33 -6.88
C LEU A 67 30.92 21.52 -8.12
N THR A 68 31.80 20.61 -8.52
CA THR A 68 31.57 19.68 -9.61
C THR A 68 30.38 18.81 -9.23
N SER A 69 29.22 19.09 -9.84
CA SER A 69 28.10 18.16 -9.84
C SER A 69 28.65 16.82 -10.33
N THR A 70 28.56 15.80 -9.48
CA THR A 70 28.78 14.43 -9.92
C THR A 70 27.80 14.15 -11.05
N GLY A 71 28.34 13.70 -12.18
CA GLY A 71 27.60 13.60 -13.44
C GLY A 71 26.34 12.72 -13.36
N PRO A 72 25.55 12.66 -14.45
CA PRO A 72 24.22 12.04 -14.48
C PRO A 72 24.14 10.72 -13.70
N LEU A 73 23.41 10.73 -12.59
CA LEU A 73 23.21 9.59 -11.72
C LEU A 73 21.94 8.82 -12.13
N PRO A 74 21.90 7.48 -11.92
CA PRO A 74 20.71 6.68 -12.18
C PRO A 74 19.57 7.11 -11.25
N TYR A 75 18.41 7.39 -11.84
CA TYR A 75 17.23 7.91 -11.19
C TYR A 75 16.02 7.04 -11.49
N LEU A 76 15.42 6.51 -10.44
CA LEU A 76 14.41 5.46 -10.48
C LEU A 76 12.99 6.02 -10.47
N LYS A 77 12.17 5.54 -11.41
CA LYS A 77 10.72 5.74 -11.43
C LYS A 77 10.03 4.41 -11.69
N THR A 78 8.82 4.27 -11.19
CA THR A 78 7.96 3.12 -11.53
C THR A 78 6.60 3.60 -11.99
N GLU A 79 6.07 2.97 -13.04
CA GLU A 79 4.70 3.14 -13.48
C GLU A 79 3.93 1.84 -13.30
N LEU A 80 2.86 1.87 -12.50
CA LEU A 80 1.94 0.75 -12.35
C LEU A 80 0.57 1.13 -12.94
N ARG A 81 0.01 0.29 -13.81
CA ARG A 81 -1.31 0.50 -14.42
C ARG A 81 -2.28 -0.56 -13.93
N LEU A 82 -3.44 -0.13 -13.44
CA LEU A 82 -4.50 -1.06 -13.01
C LEU A 82 -5.31 -1.51 -14.23
N LEU A 83 -5.08 -2.74 -14.69
CA LEU A 83 -5.77 -3.34 -15.85
C LEU A 83 -7.18 -3.80 -15.47
N LYS A 84 -7.39 -4.19 -14.21
CA LYS A 84 -8.68 -4.59 -13.65
C LYS A 84 -8.84 -4.03 -12.24
N LEU A 85 -10.08 -3.66 -11.92
CA LEU A 85 -10.52 -3.33 -10.57
C LEU A 85 -11.51 -4.41 -10.12
N ALA A 86 -11.34 -4.89 -8.90
CA ALA A 86 -12.27 -5.81 -8.26
C ALA A 86 -13.52 -5.05 -7.80
N THR A 87 -14.63 -5.76 -7.63
CA THR A 87 -15.90 -5.18 -7.20
C THR A 87 -15.74 -4.47 -5.86
N GLY A 88 -15.98 -3.15 -5.83
CA GLY A 88 -15.83 -2.31 -4.65
C GLY A 88 -14.47 -1.59 -4.51
N GLU A 89 -13.50 -1.78 -5.41
CA GLU A 89 -12.26 -0.99 -5.42
C GLU A 89 -12.49 0.41 -6.03
N VAL A 90 -12.85 1.39 -5.19
CA VAL A 90 -13.22 2.76 -5.61
C VAL A 90 -12.06 3.76 -5.46
N ARG A 91 -11.06 3.45 -4.63
CA ARG A 91 -9.99 4.40 -4.28
C ARG A 91 -8.60 3.77 -4.28
N VAL A 92 -7.60 4.53 -4.75
CA VAL A 92 -6.18 4.20 -4.69
C VAL A 92 -5.50 5.10 -3.66
N LYS A 93 -4.79 4.51 -2.70
CA LYS A 93 -3.93 5.21 -1.75
C LYS A 93 -2.53 4.59 -1.79
N VAL A 94 -1.50 5.37 -2.10
CA VAL A 94 -0.12 4.90 -2.03
C VAL A 94 0.53 5.45 -0.76
N ILE A 95 1.06 4.55 0.06
CA ILE A 95 1.86 4.88 1.25
C ILE A 95 3.32 4.52 1.02
N ASN A 96 4.24 5.30 1.59
CA ASN A 96 5.67 4.97 1.63
C ASN A 96 6.04 4.16 2.88
N HIS A 97 7.31 3.76 2.99
CA HIS A 97 7.86 3.05 4.15
C HIS A 97 7.63 3.75 5.52
N LYS A 98 7.43 5.08 5.56
CA LYS A 98 7.11 5.85 6.78
C LYS A 98 5.60 5.93 7.06
N GLY A 99 4.77 5.18 6.34
CA GLY A 99 3.30 5.26 6.40
C GLY A 99 2.71 6.55 5.83
N THR A 100 3.54 7.45 5.28
CA THR A 100 3.10 8.74 4.73
C THR A 100 2.39 8.49 3.39
N THR A 101 1.24 9.12 3.20
CA THR A 101 0.45 8.98 1.97
C THR A 101 1.01 9.90 0.89
N VAL A 102 1.52 9.32 -0.19
CA VAL A 102 2.11 10.08 -1.32
C VAL A 102 1.13 10.31 -2.47
N ILE A 103 0.17 9.40 -2.66
CA ILE A 103 -0.90 9.50 -3.68
C ILE A 103 -2.21 9.08 -3.05
N ASN A 104 -3.30 9.82 -3.32
CA ASN A 104 -4.62 9.50 -2.78
C ASN A 104 -5.71 9.98 -3.76
N ARG A 105 -6.22 9.09 -4.63
CA ARG A 105 -7.15 9.43 -5.72
C ARG A 105 -8.21 8.34 -5.92
N LYS A 106 -9.27 8.63 -6.70
CA LYS A 106 -10.21 7.58 -7.15
C LYS A 106 -9.48 6.54 -8.00
N ALA A 107 -9.88 5.28 -7.87
CA ALA A 107 -9.44 4.21 -8.76
C ALA A 107 -10.09 4.39 -10.13
N ASN A 108 -9.35 4.07 -11.18
CA ASN A 108 -9.88 3.92 -12.53
C ASN A 108 -9.03 2.89 -13.28
N THR A 109 -9.67 2.12 -14.15
CA THR A 109 -9.00 1.20 -15.07
C THR A 109 -8.08 1.97 -16.01
N ASP A 110 -6.97 1.35 -16.42
CA ASP A 110 -5.85 1.92 -17.18
C ASP A 110 -5.18 3.16 -16.56
N SER A 111 -5.54 3.55 -15.34
CA SER A 111 -4.90 4.69 -14.69
C SER A 111 -3.47 4.38 -14.26
N ALA A 112 -2.51 5.10 -14.85
CA ALA A 112 -1.10 5.02 -14.48
C ALA A 112 -0.86 5.65 -13.09
N ILE A 113 -0.27 4.88 -12.19
CA ILE A 113 0.24 5.27 -10.88
C ILE A 113 1.75 5.41 -11.05
N LYS A 114 2.23 6.65 -11.15
CA LYS A 114 3.66 6.95 -11.26
C LYS A 114 4.20 7.24 -9.86
N ILE A 115 5.22 6.48 -9.44
CA ILE A 115 5.93 6.67 -8.18
C ILE A 115 7.35 7.08 -8.52
N ASP A 116 7.80 8.17 -7.90
CA ASP A 116 9.15 8.68 -8.01
C ASP A 116 9.93 8.22 -6.75
N TRP A 117 11.02 7.49 -6.95
CA TRP A 117 11.78 6.84 -5.87
C TRP A 117 13.04 7.64 -5.48
N GLY A 118 13.55 8.49 -6.37
CA GLY A 118 14.83 9.19 -6.19
C GLY A 118 15.98 8.53 -6.97
N PHE A 119 17.21 8.77 -6.52
CA PHE A 119 18.41 8.16 -7.12
C PHE A 119 18.56 6.70 -6.67
N SER A 120 18.98 5.81 -7.57
CA SER A 120 19.06 4.36 -7.28
C SER A 120 19.96 4.04 -6.08
N ASP A 121 21.06 4.77 -5.90
CA ASP A 121 21.96 4.57 -4.76
C ASP A 121 21.32 5.00 -3.43
N ASP A 122 20.65 6.16 -3.37
CA ASP A 122 19.90 6.58 -2.17
C ASP A 122 18.79 5.59 -1.79
N VAL A 123 18.20 4.91 -2.79
CA VAL A 123 17.16 3.86 -2.61
C VAL A 123 17.78 2.59 -2.04
N LYS A 124 18.92 2.15 -2.56
CA LYS A 124 19.68 0.96 -2.08
C LYS A 124 20.23 1.18 -0.67
N ASP A 125 20.76 2.37 -0.39
CA ASP A 125 21.24 2.79 0.93
C ASP A 125 20.08 3.09 1.91
N GLN A 126 18.82 2.96 1.46
CA GLN A 126 17.59 3.17 2.23
C GLN A 126 17.45 4.58 2.85
N VAL A 127 18.19 5.55 2.33
CA VAL A 127 18.12 6.97 2.73
C VAL A 127 16.79 7.60 2.31
N VAL A 128 16.28 7.18 1.15
CA VAL A 128 14.93 7.52 0.64
C VAL A 128 13.97 6.33 0.74
N SER A 129 12.78 6.43 0.15
CA SER A 129 11.78 5.37 0.29
C SER A 129 12.12 4.13 -0.54
N HIS A 130 12.59 3.09 0.13
CA HIS A 130 12.86 1.76 -0.43
C HIS A 130 11.61 0.85 -0.48
N SER A 131 10.45 1.30 0.00
CA SER A 131 9.20 0.54 -0.04
C SER A 131 7.99 1.47 -0.20
N TYR A 132 7.04 1.02 -1.02
CA TYR A 132 5.74 1.64 -1.23
C TYR A 132 4.64 0.58 -1.28
N THR A 133 3.55 0.82 -0.56
CA THR A 133 2.36 -0.03 -0.63
C THR A 133 1.23 0.73 -1.30
N ILE A 134 0.72 0.18 -2.40
CA ILE A 134 -0.46 0.67 -3.11
C ILE A 134 -1.66 -0.07 -2.52
N LEU A 135 -2.54 0.66 -1.85
CA LEU A 135 -3.75 0.15 -1.22
C LEU A 135 -4.95 0.48 -2.12
N LEU A 136 -5.78 -0.51 -2.42
CA LEU A 136 -7.08 -0.32 -3.06
C LEU A 136 -8.18 -0.43 -2.01
N LEU A 137 -9.06 0.57 -1.96
CA LEU A 137 -10.04 0.75 -0.89
C LEU A 137 -11.46 0.92 -1.44
N ASN A 138 -12.44 0.54 -0.64
CA ASN A 138 -13.85 0.85 -0.89
C ASN A 138 -14.23 2.26 -0.43
N ASP A 139 -15.50 2.64 -0.61
CA ASP A 139 -16.05 3.92 -0.17
C ASP A 139 -15.95 4.11 1.36
N ASP A 140 -16.07 3.03 2.14
CA ASP A 140 -15.88 3.00 3.59
C ASP A 140 -14.41 3.11 4.03
N LYS A 141 -13.48 3.22 3.09
CA LYS A 141 -12.01 3.28 3.29
C LYS A 141 -11.41 2.01 3.93
N GLN A 142 -12.13 0.89 3.86
CA GLN A 142 -11.57 -0.43 4.15
C GLN A 142 -10.66 -0.85 2.99
N ILE A 143 -9.55 -1.51 3.32
CA ILE A 143 -8.57 -1.95 2.32
C ILE A 143 -9.02 -3.31 1.77
N LEU A 144 -9.34 -3.37 0.48
CA LEU A 144 -9.78 -4.60 -0.18
C LEU A 144 -8.61 -5.40 -0.75
N SER A 145 -7.60 -4.72 -1.30
CA SER A 145 -6.39 -5.35 -1.82
C SER A 145 -5.18 -4.43 -1.68
N LYS A 146 -3.97 -5.00 -1.74
CA LYS A 146 -2.71 -4.26 -1.71
C LYS A 146 -1.75 -4.75 -2.80
N ILE A 147 -0.89 -3.86 -3.30
CA ILE A 147 0.29 -4.21 -4.09
C ILE A 147 1.50 -3.67 -3.33
N ILE A 148 2.50 -4.51 -3.11
CA ILE A 148 3.74 -4.13 -2.41
C ILE A 148 4.85 -3.94 -3.44
N LEU A 149 5.48 -2.78 -3.44
CA LEU A 149 6.69 -2.48 -4.21
C LEU A 149 7.85 -2.31 -3.23
N GLN A 150 8.96 -3.01 -3.44
CA GLN A 150 10.11 -2.98 -2.54
C GLN A 150 11.42 -3.04 -3.31
N ALA A 151 12.37 -2.18 -2.93
CA ALA A 151 13.77 -2.27 -3.30
C ALA A 151 14.56 -2.82 -2.11
N GLU A 152 15.37 -3.85 -2.37
CA GLU A 152 16.30 -4.43 -1.39
C GLU A 152 17.67 -3.74 -1.48
N ALA A 153 18.47 -3.83 -0.42
CA ALA A 153 19.78 -3.16 -0.34
C ALA A 153 20.82 -3.72 -1.35
N ASP A 154 20.63 -4.93 -1.86
CA ASP A 154 21.43 -5.50 -2.96
C ASP A 154 21.04 -4.96 -4.35
N GLY A 155 20.04 -4.08 -4.40
CA GLY A 155 19.41 -3.55 -5.60
C GLY A 155 18.28 -4.40 -6.16
N THR A 156 17.93 -5.56 -5.60
CA THR A 156 16.83 -6.38 -6.12
C THR A 156 15.49 -5.65 -5.96
N PHE A 157 14.70 -5.59 -7.04
CA PHE A 157 13.38 -4.96 -7.03
C PHE A 157 12.26 -6.01 -7.05
N LEU A 158 11.41 -5.97 -6.02
CA LEU A 158 10.30 -6.88 -5.78
C LEU A 158 8.95 -6.20 -5.99
N VAL A 159 8.01 -6.94 -6.59
CA VAL A 159 6.59 -6.60 -6.67
C VAL A 159 5.81 -7.78 -6.12
N ASN A 160 4.98 -7.56 -5.09
CA ASN A 160 4.28 -8.63 -4.37
C ASN A 160 5.22 -9.77 -3.88
N GLY A 161 6.46 -9.43 -3.54
CA GLY A 161 7.51 -10.39 -3.16
C GLY A 161 8.18 -11.12 -4.33
N GLN A 162 7.71 -10.95 -5.57
CA GLN A 162 8.36 -11.52 -6.76
C GLN A 162 9.40 -10.56 -7.35
N LYS A 163 10.56 -11.09 -7.74
CA LYS A 163 11.61 -10.32 -8.42
C LYS A 163 11.15 -9.87 -9.81
N ARG A 164 11.06 -8.55 -10.01
CA ARG A 164 10.71 -7.91 -11.29
C ARG A 164 11.83 -7.06 -11.90
N GLY A 165 12.91 -6.79 -11.17
CA GLY A 165 14.06 -6.05 -11.71
C GLY A 165 15.27 -5.98 -10.77
N ARG A 166 16.24 -5.14 -11.13
CA ARG A 166 17.40 -4.79 -10.29
C ARG A 166 17.88 -3.36 -10.57
N LEU A 167 18.11 -2.59 -9.51
CA LEU A 167 18.66 -1.22 -9.47
C LEU A 167 20.18 -1.17 -9.70
#